data_AF-A0A269PSD5-F1
#
_entry.id   AF-A0A269PSD5-F1
#
_cell.length_a   1.000
_cell.length_b   1.000
_cell.length_c   1.000
_cell.angle_alpha   90.00
_cell.angle_beta   90.00
_cell.angle_gamma   90.00
#
_symmetry.space_group_name_H-M   'P 1'
#
loop_
_entity.id
_entity.type
_entity.pdbx_description
1 polymer ?
#
loop_
_entity_poly.entity_id
_entity_poly.type
_entity_poly.pdbx_seq_one_letter_code
_entity_poly.pdbx_strand_id
1 'polypeptide(L)'
;MINIKSYFQMKWLFILTISMCLIVIVYLLNQKVIEQTQIQRLADKLVKQQPDKSLQQTSNVTKINLSNIELPAPPKIKRGRSQLNQNKPNNASSTKYKSTKQQNTKQKNIRQANTQVSHQQAKQNYQDVLAGKGPAIEVAWPDLVNEREMLFQLLTQCTGMRLGVLNKGDINLIANSHVKNVKLSDFVRIINGKMTKSEKYQFSNYSSGTPVRLFPLSIDINLIKKLSETKVYYKSKSITGQYQVALGNIWLKEIAYDGIKAQGPRLLWQNDC
;
A
#
# COMPACT_ATOMS: atom_id res chain seq x y z
N MET A 1 -10.72 -52.35 -45.14
CA MET A 1 -9.60 -52.74 -44.24
C MET A 1 -9.30 -51.58 -43.31
N ILE A 2 -9.60 -51.71 -42.02
CA ILE A 2 -9.26 -50.69 -41.02
C ILE A 2 -7.75 -50.81 -40.74
N ASN A 3 -7.04 -49.69 -40.84
CA ASN A 3 -5.58 -49.63 -40.71
C ASN A 3 -5.17 -49.89 -39.25
N ILE A 4 -4.73 -51.11 -38.96
CA ILE A 4 -4.35 -51.61 -37.63
C ILE A 4 -3.32 -50.70 -36.94
N LYS A 5 -2.49 -49.99 -37.72
CA LYS A 5 -1.48 -49.05 -37.21
C LYS A 5 -2.10 -47.82 -36.54
N SER A 6 -3.24 -47.34 -37.03
CA SER A 6 -3.96 -46.19 -36.48
C SER A 6 -4.62 -46.52 -35.14
N TYR A 7 -5.15 -47.74 -35.00
CA TYR A 7 -5.77 -48.20 -33.77
C TYR A 7 -4.78 -48.29 -32.60
N PHE A 8 -3.54 -48.73 -32.89
CA PHE A 8 -2.48 -48.82 -31.88
C PHE A 8 -2.02 -47.44 -31.39
N GLN A 9 -1.89 -46.46 -32.29
CA GLN A 9 -1.51 -45.10 -31.93
C GLN A 9 -2.58 -44.39 -31.08
N MET A 10 -3.86 -44.57 -31.40
CA MET A 10 -4.96 -44.03 -30.60
C MET A 10 -4.97 -44.61 -29.17
N LYS A 11 -4.78 -45.93 -29.01
CA LYS A 11 -4.71 -46.54 -27.66
C LYS A 11 -3.57 -45.98 -26.81
N TRP A 12 -2.41 -45.77 -27.41
CA TRP A 12 -1.26 -45.21 -26.68
C TRP A 12 -1.49 -43.78 -26.22
N LEU A 13 -2.12 -42.95 -27.07
CA LEU A 13 -2.48 -41.58 -26.72
C LEU A 13 -3.49 -41.52 -25.55
N PHE A 14 -4.49 -42.41 -25.56
CA PHE A 14 -5.47 -42.50 -24.46
C PHE A 14 -4.83 -42.93 -23.13
N ILE A 15 -3.85 -43.84 -23.15
CA ILE A 15 -3.16 -44.26 -21.92
C ILE A 15 -2.33 -43.09 -21.34
N LEU A 16 -1.65 -42.33 -22.19
CA LEU A 16 -0.86 -41.17 -21.75
C LEU A 16 -1.73 -40.06 -21.15
N THR A 17 -2.89 -39.77 -21.74
CA THR A 17 -3.79 -38.74 -21.20
C THR A 17 -4.38 -39.14 -19.86
N ILE A 18 -4.80 -40.40 -19.70
CA ILE A 18 -5.29 -40.93 -18.41
C ILE A 18 -4.19 -40.85 -17.35
N SER A 19 -2.95 -41.21 -17.70
CA SER A 19 -1.81 -41.12 -16.78
C SER A 19 -1.54 -39.68 -16.32
N MET A 20 -1.57 -38.71 -17.23
CA MET A 20 -1.38 -37.29 -16.89
C MET A 20 -2.52 -36.77 -16.00
N CYS A 21 -3.77 -37.15 -16.27
CA CYS A 21 -4.90 -36.79 -15.42
C CYS A 21 -4.76 -37.35 -14.00
N LEU A 22 -4.31 -38.59 -13.84
CA LEU A 22 -4.10 -39.20 -12.52
C LEU A 22 -3.01 -38.48 -11.72
N ILE A 23 -1.91 -38.07 -12.36
CA ILE A 23 -0.83 -37.30 -11.71
C ILE A 23 -1.36 -35.96 -11.20
N VAL A 24 -2.14 -35.24 -12.01
CA VAL A 24 -2.75 -33.95 -11.61
C VAL A 24 -3.73 -34.13 -10.45
N ILE A 25 -4.56 -35.17 -10.46
CA ILE A 25 -5.49 -35.47 -9.38
C ILE A 25 -4.75 -35.75 -8.06
N VAL A 26 -3.70 -36.59 -8.10
CA VAL A 26 -2.87 -36.88 -6.92
C VAL A 26 -2.19 -35.61 -6.39
N TYR A 27 -1.69 -34.75 -7.29
CA TYR A 27 -1.09 -33.47 -6.90
C TYR A 27 -2.10 -32.54 -6.20
N LEU A 28 -3.32 -32.43 -6.72
CA LEU A 28 -4.38 -31.62 -6.13
C LEU A 28 -4.85 -32.16 -4.77
N LEU A 29 -4.93 -33.49 -4.62
CA LEU A 29 -5.25 -34.12 -3.33
C LEU A 29 -4.16 -33.84 -2.29
N ASN A 30 -2.88 -33.90 -2.68
CA ASN A 30 -1.76 -33.57 -1.79
C ASN A 30 -1.75 -32.09 -1.36
N GLN A 31 -2.07 -31.15 -2.25
CA GLN A 31 -2.17 -29.73 -1.85
C GLN A 31 -3.24 -29.52 -0.78
N LYS A 32 -4.41 -30.16 -0.92
CA LYS A 32 -5.52 -30.01 0.04
C LYS A 32 -5.17 -30.53 1.43
N VAL A 33 -4.38 -31.61 1.53
CA VAL A 33 -3.91 -32.15 2.82
C VAL A 33 -2.94 -31.20 3.52
N ILE A 34 -2.08 -30.51 2.77
CA ILE A 34 -1.13 -29.53 3.30
C ILE A 34 -1.88 -28.32 3.88
N GLU A 35 -2.93 -27.83 3.21
CA GLU A 35 -3.74 -26.71 3.73
C GLU A 35 -4.47 -27.07 5.03
N GLN A 36 -5.07 -28.26 5.12
CA GLN A 36 -5.78 -28.70 6.33
C GLN A 36 -4.84 -28.85 7.53
N THR A 37 -3.63 -29.36 7.33
CA THR A 37 -2.64 -29.51 8.42
C THR A 37 -2.11 -28.16 8.92
N GLN A 38 -2.00 -27.14 8.06
CA GLN A 38 -1.65 -25.79 8.51
C GLN A 38 -2.75 -25.15 9.35
N ILE A 39 -4.02 -25.31 8.95
CA ILE A 39 -5.17 -24.79 9.70
C ILE A 39 -5.26 -25.43 11.09
N GLN A 40 -5.07 -26.75 11.20
CA GLN A 40 -5.04 -27.43 12.51
C GLN A 40 -3.90 -26.94 13.41
N ARG A 41 -2.68 -26.76 12.87
CA ARG A 41 -1.55 -26.22 13.65
C ARG A 41 -1.80 -24.78 14.13
N LEU A 42 -2.51 -23.97 13.35
CA LEU A 42 -2.91 -22.61 13.74
C LEU A 42 -3.98 -22.65 14.85
N ALA A 43 -4.98 -23.53 14.75
CA ALA A 43 -5.98 -23.73 15.79
C ALA A 43 -5.36 -24.21 17.11
N ASP A 44 -4.46 -25.18 17.08
CA ASP A 44 -3.77 -25.68 18.28
C ASP A 44 -2.91 -24.62 18.97
N LYS A 45 -2.28 -23.72 18.19
CA LYS A 45 -1.52 -22.58 18.73
C LYS A 45 -2.43 -21.55 19.40
N LEU A 46 -3.62 -21.31 18.85
CA LEU A 46 -4.59 -20.40 19.44
C LEU A 46 -5.19 -20.96 20.73
N VAL A 47 -5.48 -22.26 20.79
CA VAL A 47 -5.99 -22.94 21.99
C VAL A 47 -4.96 -22.95 23.12
N LYS A 48 -3.67 -23.13 22.81
CA LYS A 48 -2.59 -23.12 23.83
C LYS A 48 -2.20 -21.72 24.32
N GLN A 49 -2.65 -20.64 23.68
CA GLN A 49 -2.33 -19.27 24.08
C GLN A 49 -3.40 -18.58 24.94
N GLN A 50 -4.47 -19.27 25.35
CA GLN A 50 -5.32 -18.83 26.46
C GLN A 50 -4.81 -19.42 27.77
N PRO A 51 -4.08 -18.66 28.62
CA PRO A 51 -3.92 -19.05 30.01
C PRO A 51 -5.26 -18.87 30.72
N ASP A 52 -5.73 -19.94 31.36
CA ASP A 52 -6.73 -19.92 32.43
C ASP A 52 -6.28 -18.93 33.50
N LYS A 53 -6.76 -17.68 33.41
CA LYS A 53 -6.83 -16.78 34.55
C LYS A 53 -8.22 -16.93 35.14
N SER A 54 -8.32 -17.87 36.07
CA SER A 54 -9.38 -17.89 37.05
C SER A 54 -9.41 -16.55 37.80
N LEU A 55 -10.60 -15.96 37.84
CA LEU A 55 -10.93 -14.83 38.70
C LEU A 55 -10.79 -15.28 40.15
N GLN A 56 -9.66 -14.97 40.78
CA GLN A 56 -9.58 -14.86 42.23
C GLN A 56 -9.69 -13.39 42.62
N GLN A 57 -10.78 -13.15 43.34
CA GLN A 57 -11.27 -11.92 43.91
C GLN A 57 -10.41 -11.53 45.11
N THR A 58 -9.67 -10.43 45.00
CA THR A 58 -9.11 -9.70 46.16
C THR A 58 -9.74 -8.32 46.20
N SER A 59 -10.86 -8.22 46.91
CA SER A 59 -11.46 -6.96 47.30
C SER A 59 -10.64 -6.37 48.45
N ASN A 60 -9.71 -5.48 48.14
CA ASN A 60 -9.25 -4.43 49.06
C ASN A 60 -9.06 -3.15 48.24
N VAL A 61 -10.20 -2.53 47.91
CA VAL A 61 -10.24 -1.19 47.32
C VAL A 61 -10.34 -0.21 48.48
N THR A 62 -9.23 0.42 48.81
CA THR A 62 -9.22 1.68 49.55
C THR A 62 -10.05 2.67 48.73
N LYS A 63 -11.17 3.14 49.27
CA LYS A 63 -11.97 4.22 48.66
C LYS A 63 -11.08 5.45 48.50
N ILE A 64 -10.60 5.70 47.29
CA ILE A 64 -10.02 6.98 46.92
C ILE A 64 -11.19 7.96 46.88
N ASN A 65 -11.20 8.92 47.81
CA ASN A 65 -12.20 9.98 47.85
C ASN A 65 -11.80 11.06 46.85
N LEU A 66 -12.46 11.11 45.69
CA LEU A 66 -12.19 12.08 44.61
C LEU A 66 -12.87 13.45 44.80
N SER A 67 -13.47 13.74 45.96
CA SER A 67 -14.24 14.98 46.13
C SER A 67 -13.41 16.27 46.21
N ASN A 68 -12.07 16.18 46.31
CA ASN A 68 -11.21 17.36 46.57
C ASN A 68 -10.09 17.59 45.54
N ILE A 69 -10.21 17.08 44.30
CA ILE A 69 -9.26 17.42 43.24
C ILE A 69 -9.77 18.68 42.52
N GLU A 70 -9.32 19.84 43.01
CA GLU A 70 -9.52 21.11 42.32
C GLU A 70 -8.55 21.18 41.13
N LEU A 71 -9.08 21.04 39.91
CA LEU A 71 -8.28 21.17 38.70
C LEU A 71 -7.80 22.62 38.56
N PRO A 72 -6.52 22.87 38.24
CA PRO A 72 -6.04 24.22 37.95
C PRO A 72 -6.78 24.79 36.75
N ALA A 73 -7.17 26.06 36.84
CA ALA A 73 -7.88 26.73 35.77
C ALA A 73 -7.09 26.63 34.46
N PRO A 74 -7.75 26.28 33.34
CA PRO A 74 -7.06 26.10 32.07
C PRO A 74 -6.35 27.40 31.64
N PRO A 75 -5.16 27.29 31.02
CA PRO A 75 -4.38 28.45 30.62
C PRO A 75 -5.19 29.33 29.65
N LYS A 76 -5.28 30.63 29.95
CA LYS A 76 -5.94 31.61 29.09
C LYS A 76 -5.14 31.79 27.80
N ILE A 77 -5.55 31.07 26.75
CA ILE A 77 -5.02 31.27 25.40
C ILE A 77 -5.48 32.65 24.91
N LYS A 78 -4.54 33.60 24.83
CA LYS A 78 -4.75 34.85 24.08
C LYS A 78 -4.88 34.48 22.60
N ARG A 79 -6.11 34.37 22.10
CA ARG A 79 -6.38 34.21 20.67
C ARG A 79 -5.85 35.43 19.94
N GLY A 80 -4.76 35.24 19.22
CA GLY A 80 -4.31 36.17 18.18
C GLY A 80 -5.45 36.35 17.18
N ARG A 81 -5.89 37.59 17.04
CA ARG A 81 -6.93 38.06 16.13
C ARG A 81 -6.44 37.88 14.69
N SER A 82 -6.67 36.74 14.07
CA SER A 82 -6.52 36.58 12.62
C SER A 82 -7.70 37.31 11.96
N GLN A 83 -7.39 38.41 11.28
CA GLN A 83 -8.35 39.13 10.44
C GLN A 83 -8.62 38.29 9.19
N LEU A 84 -9.65 37.46 9.24
CA LEU A 84 -10.24 36.89 8.03
C LEU A 84 -11.36 37.82 7.57
N ASN A 85 -11.18 38.35 6.36
CA ASN A 85 -12.08 39.24 5.65
C ASN A 85 -13.55 38.82 5.76
N GLN A 86 -14.36 39.75 6.27
CA GLN A 86 -15.80 39.76 6.13
C GLN A 86 -16.13 40.15 4.68
N ASN A 87 -16.58 39.19 3.88
CA ASN A 87 -17.42 39.50 2.73
C ASN A 87 -18.81 38.87 2.94
N LYS A 88 -19.76 39.79 3.00
CA LYS A 88 -21.18 39.70 3.31
C LYS A 88 -21.97 38.87 2.28
N PRO A 89 -22.99 38.09 2.68
CA PRO A 89 -23.92 37.46 1.75
C PRO A 89 -25.00 38.47 1.36
N ASN A 90 -25.18 38.69 0.06
CA ASN A 90 -26.35 39.38 -0.48
C ASN A 90 -27.30 38.38 -1.13
N ASN A 91 -28.58 38.67 -0.91
CA ASN A 91 -29.74 37.84 -1.16
C ASN A 91 -30.02 37.53 -2.64
N ALA A 92 -30.65 36.37 -2.78
CA ALA A 92 -31.52 35.88 -3.84
C ALA A 92 -31.97 36.88 -4.92
N SER A 93 -31.84 36.43 -6.17
CA SER A 93 -32.85 36.68 -7.21
C SER A 93 -32.95 35.45 -8.11
N SER A 94 -34.16 34.91 -8.14
CA SER A 94 -34.61 33.81 -9.00
C SER A 94 -34.66 34.27 -10.45
N THR A 95 -33.92 33.61 -11.34
CA THR A 95 -34.12 33.75 -12.78
C THR A 95 -34.39 32.40 -13.41
N LYS A 96 -35.57 32.35 -14.02
CA LYS A 96 -36.19 31.29 -14.80
C LYS A 96 -35.42 31.05 -16.12
N TYR A 97 -35.48 29.80 -16.60
CA TYR A 97 -35.28 29.33 -17.99
C TYR A 97 -33.87 29.36 -18.61
N LYS A 98 -33.28 28.18 -18.88
CA LYS A 98 -33.44 27.44 -20.16
C LYS A 98 -32.57 26.18 -20.15
N SER A 99 -33.20 25.04 -20.44
CA SER A 99 -32.56 23.79 -20.82
C SER A 99 -31.66 24.02 -22.04
N THR A 100 -30.34 23.95 -21.85
CA THR A 100 -29.37 23.95 -22.94
C THR A 100 -28.82 22.54 -23.08
N LYS A 101 -28.97 22.03 -24.30
CA LYS A 101 -28.57 20.71 -24.82
C LYS A 101 -27.28 20.18 -24.22
N GLN A 102 -27.31 18.89 -23.88
CA GLN A 102 -26.17 18.01 -23.73
C GLN A 102 -25.14 18.25 -24.85
N GLN A 103 -24.08 18.98 -24.54
CA GLN A 103 -22.86 18.89 -25.31
C GLN A 103 -22.16 17.60 -24.90
N ASN A 104 -22.29 16.60 -25.79
CA ASN A 104 -21.35 15.51 -25.93
C ASN A 104 -19.92 16.08 -25.98
N THR A 105 -19.27 16.20 -24.84
CA THR A 105 -17.82 16.31 -24.78
C THR A 105 -17.27 14.92 -25.10
N LYS A 106 -17.02 14.72 -26.41
CA LYS A 106 -16.15 13.66 -26.91
C LYS A 106 -14.91 13.60 -26.02
N GLN A 107 -14.87 12.58 -25.17
CA GLN A 107 -13.72 12.22 -24.37
C GLN A 107 -12.60 11.90 -25.36
N LYS A 108 -11.77 12.90 -25.66
CA LYS A 108 -10.61 12.79 -26.52
C LYS A 108 -9.68 11.80 -25.81
N ASN A 109 -9.72 10.55 -26.26
CA ASN A 109 -8.89 9.47 -25.77
C ASN A 109 -7.45 9.80 -26.19
N ILE A 110 -6.77 10.63 -25.39
CA ILE A 110 -5.35 10.92 -25.55
C ILE A 110 -4.65 9.61 -25.21
N ARG A 111 -4.43 8.76 -26.21
CA ARG A 111 -3.47 7.67 -26.15
C ARG A 111 -2.11 8.33 -25.92
N GLN A 112 -1.72 8.44 -24.65
CA GLN A 112 -0.38 8.88 -24.28
C GLN A 112 0.57 7.77 -24.74
N ALA A 113 1.40 8.06 -25.74
CA ALA A 113 2.46 7.15 -26.14
C ALA A 113 3.41 6.98 -24.96
N ASN A 114 3.49 5.77 -24.41
CA ASN A 114 4.48 5.41 -23.40
C ASN A 114 5.86 5.40 -24.07
N THR A 115 6.74 6.30 -23.65
CA THR A 115 8.14 6.29 -24.06
C THR A 115 8.93 5.49 -23.03
N GLN A 116 9.79 4.58 -23.48
CA GLN A 116 10.68 3.85 -22.58
C GLN A 116 11.70 4.81 -21.97
N VAL A 117 11.66 4.98 -20.64
CA VAL A 117 12.60 5.82 -19.90
C VAL A 117 13.85 5.01 -19.56
N SER A 118 15.03 5.55 -19.88
CA SER A 118 16.30 4.93 -19.52
C SER A 118 16.54 4.95 -18.01
N HIS A 119 17.36 4.03 -17.50
CA HIS A 119 17.70 4.01 -16.08
C HIS A 119 18.42 5.29 -15.62
N GLN A 120 19.26 5.87 -16.50
CA GLN A 120 19.96 7.12 -16.21
C GLN A 120 18.99 8.30 -16.12
N GLN A 121 18.01 8.38 -17.03
CA GLN A 121 16.99 9.42 -16.96
C GLN A 121 16.14 9.28 -15.70
N ALA A 122 15.80 8.06 -15.28
CA ALA A 122 15.07 7.83 -14.03
C ALA A 122 15.85 8.30 -12.80
N LYS A 123 17.17 8.08 -12.77
CA LYS A 123 18.05 8.61 -11.71
C LYS A 123 18.06 10.13 -11.70
N GLN A 124 18.14 10.77 -12.87
CA GLN A 124 18.08 12.24 -12.96
C GLN A 124 16.74 12.75 -12.45
N ASN A 125 15.63 12.16 -12.90
CA ASN A 125 14.29 12.54 -12.44
C ASN A 125 14.13 12.35 -10.92
N TYR A 126 14.75 11.32 -10.33
CA TYR A 126 14.80 11.13 -8.87
C TYR A 126 15.51 12.29 -8.16
N GLN A 127 16.67 12.73 -8.67
CA GLN A 127 17.37 13.89 -8.15
C GLN A 127 16.57 15.19 -8.31
N ASP A 128 15.84 15.33 -9.43
CA ASP A 128 15.00 16.51 -9.66
C ASP A 128 13.84 16.59 -8.66
N VAL A 129 13.20 15.46 -8.34
CA VAL A 129 12.15 15.41 -7.30
C VAL A 129 12.72 15.74 -5.92
N LEU A 130 13.90 15.20 -5.57
CA LEU A 130 14.57 15.56 -4.30
C LEU A 130 14.91 17.04 -4.22
N ALA A 131 15.33 17.65 -5.33
CA ALA A 131 15.64 19.07 -5.41
C ALA A 131 14.40 19.98 -5.51
N GLY A 132 13.19 19.43 -5.45
CA GLY A 132 11.93 20.18 -5.58
C GLY A 132 11.64 20.71 -7.00
N LYS A 133 12.36 20.22 -8.02
CA LYS A 133 12.17 20.55 -9.44
C LYS A 133 11.18 19.62 -10.12
N GLY A 134 10.98 18.42 -9.58
CA GLY A 134 10.02 17.43 -10.05
C GLY A 134 8.62 17.60 -9.44
N PRO A 135 7.63 16.80 -9.87
CA PRO A 135 6.30 16.81 -9.29
C PRO A 135 6.31 16.34 -7.83
N ALA A 136 5.37 16.84 -7.04
CA ALA A 136 5.03 16.22 -5.75
C ALA A 136 4.38 14.86 -6.00
N ILE A 137 4.86 13.80 -5.36
CA ILE A 137 4.37 12.43 -5.57
C ILE A 137 3.76 11.91 -4.27
N GLU A 138 2.50 11.49 -4.34
CA GLU A 138 1.79 10.83 -3.24
C GLU A 138 1.29 9.45 -3.70
N VAL A 139 1.65 8.40 -2.96
CA VAL A 139 1.16 7.04 -3.24
C VAL A 139 0.46 6.48 -2.01
N ALA A 140 -0.84 6.30 -2.14
CA ALA A 140 -1.68 5.74 -1.10
C ALA A 140 -1.44 4.23 -0.95
N TRP A 141 -1.59 3.76 0.29
CA TRP A 141 -1.62 2.33 0.58
C TRP A 141 -2.99 1.73 0.20
N PRO A 142 -3.09 0.40 0.00
CA PRO A 142 -4.35 -0.26 -0.32
C PRO A 142 -5.41 -0.07 0.77
N ASP A 143 -6.69 0.01 0.39
CA ASP A 143 -7.78 0.17 1.35
C ASP A 143 -8.11 -1.12 2.09
N LEU A 144 -7.96 -2.27 1.43
CA LEU A 144 -8.21 -3.60 1.99
C LEU A 144 -7.12 -3.98 3.00
N VAL A 145 -7.52 -4.41 4.20
CA VAL A 145 -6.59 -4.72 5.30
C VAL A 145 -5.61 -5.84 4.92
N ASN A 146 -6.09 -6.91 4.28
CA ASN A 146 -5.24 -8.05 3.92
C ASN A 146 -4.23 -7.68 2.83
N GLU A 147 -4.67 -6.93 1.82
CA GLU A 147 -3.78 -6.44 0.75
C GLU A 147 -2.72 -5.48 1.31
N ARG A 148 -3.12 -4.62 2.25
CA ARG A 148 -2.21 -3.72 2.97
C ARG A 148 -1.12 -4.48 3.73
N GLU A 149 -1.51 -5.54 4.44
CA GLU A 149 -0.60 -6.40 5.20
C GLU A 149 0.36 -7.14 4.25
N MET A 150 -0.16 -7.68 3.14
CA MET A 150 0.65 -8.34 2.12
C MET A 150 1.66 -7.38 1.48
N LEU A 151 1.24 -6.15 1.15
CA LEU A 151 2.13 -5.12 0.64
C LEU A 151 3.26 -4.82 1.63
N PHE A 152 2.93 -4.67 2.92
CA PHE A 152 3.93 -4.44 3.95
C PHE A 152 4.92 -5.60 4.05
N GLN A 153 4.46 -6.84 4.02
CA GLN A 153 5.32 -8.03 4.06
C GLN A 153 6.26 -8.08 2.86
N LEU A 154 5.76 -7.92 1.63
CA LEU A 154 6.59 -7.89 0.42
C LEU A 154 7.64 -6.77 0.49
N LEU A 155 7.23 -5.56 0.87
CA LEU A 155 8.14 -4.44 0.96
C LEU A 155 9.22 -4.66 2.02
N THR A 156 8.88 -5.16 3.21
CA THR A 156 9.85 -5.34 4.31
C THR A 156 10.73 -6.57 4.17
N GLN A 157 10.19 -7.69 3.69
CA GLN A 157 10.87 -8.98 3.64
C GLN A 157 11.62 -9.19 2.33
N CYS A 158 11.11 -8.64 1.21
CA CYS A 158 11.67 -8.89 -0.11
C CYS A 158 12.44 -7.70 -0.66
N THR A 159 11.88 -6.49 -0.54
CA THR A 159 12.53 -5.30 -1.13
C THR A 159 13.52 -4.63 -0.18
N GLY A 160 13.32 -4.77 1.13
CA GLY A 160 14.16 -4.15 2.16
C GLY A 160 13.65 -2.80 2.69
N MET A 161 12.35 -2.52 2.57
CA MET A 161 11.71 -1.37 3.20
C MET A 161 11.90 -1.44 4.73
N ARG A 162 12.21 -0.30 5.33
CA ARG A 162 12.38 -0.15 6.78
C ARG A 162 11.35 0.80 7.35
N LEU A 163 11.01 0.58 8.61
CA LEU A 163 10.26 1.53 9.41
C LEU A 163 11.22 2.42 10.18
N GLY A 164 10.78 3.63 10.47
CA GLY A 164 11.52 4.56 11.32
C GLY A 164 10.59 5.51 12.04
N VAL A 165 11.16 6.24 12.99
CA VAL A 165 10.48 7.31 13.72
C VAL A 165 11.25 8.60 13.49
N LEU A 166 10.59 9.58 12.89
CA LEU A 166 11.11 10.93 12.67
C LEU A 166 10.90 11.77 13.93
N ASN A 167 11.98 12.29 14.50
CA ASN A 167 11.95 13.16 15.67
C ASN A 167 13.00 14.27 15.52
N LYS A 168 12.57 15.53 15.54
CA LYS A 168 13.44 16.72 15.40
C LYS A 168 14.37 16.71 14.16
N GLY A 169 13.94 16.06 13.08
CA GLY A 169 14.71 15.96 11.83
C GLY A 169 15.54 14.68 11.71
N ASP A 170 15.73 13.95 12.81
CA ASP A 170 16.45 12.68 12.81
C ASP A 170 15.50 11.50 12.64
N ILE A 171 15.95 10.47 11.93
CA ILE A 171 15.20 9.23 11.71
C ILE A 171 15.86 8.10 12.48
N ASN A 172 15.16 7.61 13.50
CA ASN A 172 15.53 6.40 14.23
C ASN A 172 14.91 5.18 13.54
N LEU A 173 15.75 4.34 12.93
CA LEU A 173 15.28 3.13 12.25
C LEU A 173 14.84 2.05 13.24
N ILE A 174 13.77 1.34 12.88
CA ILE A 174 13.31 0.15 13.57
C ILE A 174 13.95 -1.06 12.92
N ALA A 175 14.43 -2.02 13.72
CA ALA A 175 14.98 -3.28 13.21
C ALA A 175 13.84 -4.20 12.75
N ASN A 176 13.35 -3.98 11.53
CA ASN A 176 12.14 -4.65 11.03
C ASN A 176 12.29 -5.30 9.64
N SER A 177 13.48 -5.29 9.03
CA SER A 177 13.69 -5.82 7.67
C SER A 177 14.64 -7.02 7.69
N HIS A 178 14.29 -8.03 6.88
CA HIS A 178 15.08 -9.25 6.71
C HIS A 178 16.21 -9.06 5.69
N VAL A 179 16.08 -8.07 4.79
CA VAL A 179 17.06 -7.79 3.75
C VAL A 179 18.16 -6.87 4.30
N LYS A 180 19.38 -7.40 4.36
CA LYS A 180 20.58 -6.66 4.80
C LYS A 180 21.18 -5.87 3.64
N ASN A 181 21.95 -4.82 3.96
CA ASN A 181 22.74 -4.04 3.00
C ASN A 181 21.95 -3.35 1.87
N VAL A 182 20.68 -3.04 2.11
CA VAL A 182 19.84 -2.27 1.16
C VAL A 182 20.18 -0.79 1.27
N LYS A 183 20.49 -0.15 0.15
CA LYS A 183 20.60 1.31 0.07
C LYS A 183 19.19 1.91 0.13
N LEU A 184 18.90 2.65 1.20
CA LEU A 184 17.63 3.35 1.36
C LEU A 184 17.58 4.59 0.47
N SER A 185 16.36 4.96 0.07
CA SER A 185 16.08 6.25 -0.58
C SER A 185 16.13 7.38 0.44
N ASP A 186 16.45 8.57 -0.06
CA ASP A 186 16.36 9.83 0.68
C ASP A 186 14.90 10.32 0.82
N PHE A 187 13.94 9.70 0.12
CA PHE A 187 12.53 9.97 0.34
C PHE A 187 12.05 9.37 1.65
N VAL A 188 11.43 10.21 2.47
CA VAL A 188 10.83 9.84 3.73
C VAL A 188 9.32 9.89 3.58
N ARG A 189 8.64 8.77 3.80
CA ARG A 189 7.18 8.69 3.68
C ARG A 189 6.54 8.70 5.04
N ILE A 190 5.91 9.82 5.38
CA ILE A 190 5.10 9.93 6.60
C ILE A 190 3.89 9.02 6.49
N ILE A 191 3.60 8.27 7.55
CA ILE A 191 2.42 7.41 7.61
C ILE A 191 1.20 8.25 8.02
N ASN A 192 0.53 8.85 7.02
CA ASN A 192 -0.70 9.64 7.23
C ASN A 192 -2.00 8.83 7.11
N GLY A 193 -1.90 7.53 6.83
CA GLY A 193 -3.04 6.64 6.59
C GLY A 193 -3.14 5.48 7.57
N LYS A 194 -4.02 4.53 7.25
CA LYS A 194 -4.17 3.31 8.05
C LYS A 194 -2.88 2.48 8.02
N MET A 195 -2.34 2.20 9.20
CA MET A 195 -1.26 1.24 9.40
C MET A 195 -1.78 -0.21 9.33
N THR A 196 -0.89 -1.11 8.92
CA THR A 196 -1.04 -2.56 9.08
C THR A 196 -0.99 -2.98 10.55
N LYS A 197 -1.37 -4.23 10.84
CA LYS A 197 -1.21 -4.77 12.21
C LYS A 197 0.27 -4.90 12.56
N SER A 198 1.09 -5.35 11.61
CA SER A 198 2.53 -5.47 11.79
C SER A 198 3.18 -4.11 12.06
N GLU A 199 2.83 -3.05 11.33
CA GLU A 199 3.35 -1.71 11.62
C GLU A 199 3.00 -1.25 13.03
N LYS A 200 1.74 -1.38 13.44
CA LYS A 200 1.30 -0.99 14.79
C LYS A 200 2.08 -1.73 15.86
N TYR A 201 2.32 -3.02 15.67
CA TYR A 201 3.12 -3.83 16.58
C TYR A 201 4.59 -3.37 16.62
N GLN A 202 5.20 -3.07 15.46
CA GLN A 202 6.58 -2.58 15.41
C GLN A 202 6.72 -1.21 16.09
N PHE A 203 5.72 -0.34 15.97
CA PHE A 203 5.70 0.97 16.61
C PHE A 203 5.28 0.94 18.09
N SER A 204 4.72 -0.15 18.62
CA SER A 204 4.17 -0.17 19.99
C SER A 204 5.22 0.08 21.07
N ASN A 205 6.49 -0.21 20.76
CA ASN A 205 7.61 -0.03 21.68
C ASN A 205 8.24 1.37 21.60
N TYR A 206 7.73 2.25 20.73
CA TYR A 206 8.28 3.58 20.51
C TYR A 206 7.32 4.64 21.06
N SER A 207 7.78 5.42 22.03
CA SER A 207 6.95 6.31 22.84
C SER A 207 6.71 7.69 22.24
N SER A 208 7.47 8.12 21.22
CA SER A 208 7.33 9.47 20.65
C SER A 208 7.93 9.60 19.25
N GLY A 209 7.32 10.46 18.43
CA GLY A 209 7.79 10.85 17.10
C GLY A 209 6.80 10.48 15.98
N THR A 210 7.12 10.92 14.77
CA THR A 210 6.27 10.71 13.59
C THR A 210 6.68 9.41 12.89
N PRO A 211 5.78 8.42 12.77
CA PRO A 211 6.10 7.16 12.12
C PRO A 211 6.31 7.37 10.61
N VAL A 212 7.39 6.80 10.09
CA VAL A 212 7.79 6.92 8.69
C VAL A 212 8.15 5.56 8.10
N ARG A 213 8.02 5.46 6.77
CA ARG A 213 8.51 4.35 5.96
C ARG A 213 9.66 4.83 5.10
N LEU A 214 10.73 4.06 5.06
CA LEU A 214 11.89 4.29 4.21
C LEU A 214 12.00 3.16 3.21
N PHE A 215 11.96 3.51 1.94
CA PHE A 215 11.95 2.54 0.85
C PHE A 215 13.38 2.32 0.34
N PRO A 216 13.66 1.16 -0.27
CA PRO A 216 14.89 0.96 -1.03
C PRO A 216 14.99 1.99 -2.16
N LEU A 217 16.20 2.50 -2.40
CA LEU A 217 16.46 3.44 -3.50
C LEU A 217 16.05 2.86 -4.86
N SER A 218 16.23 1.55 -5.06
CA SER A 218 15.83 0.87 -6.29
C SER A 218 14.33 0.94 -6.55
N ILE A 219 13.50 0.79 -5.51
CA ILE A 219 12.05 0.88 -5.61
C ILE A 219 11.62 2.29 -6.00
N ASP A 220 12.21 3.32 -5.38
CA ASP A 220 11.84 4.70 -5.66
C ASP A 220 12.32 5.20 -7.03
N ILE A 221 13.52 4.79 -7.47
CA ILE A 221 13.96 5.02 -8.85
C ILE A 221 13.00 4.34 -9.83
N ASN A 222 12.55 3.10 -9.55
CA ASN A 222 11.63 2.43 -10.46
C ASN A 222 10.23 3.05 -10.44
N LEU A 223 9.74 3.51 -9.29
CA LEU A 223 8.52 4.31 -9.19
C LEU A 223 8.60 5.54 -10.10
N ILE A 224 9.67 6.33 -9.99
CA ILE A 224 9.86 7.52 -10.81
C ILE A 224 10.01 7.17 -12.28
N LYS A 225 10.78 6.12 -12.61
CA LYS A 225 10.90 5.60 -13.98
C LYS A 225 9.52 5.31 -14.56
N LYS A 226 8.69 4.56 -13.83
CA LYS A 226 7.34 4.21 -14.27
C LYS A 226 6.49 5.43 -14.44
N LEU A 227 6.50 6.37 -13.49
CA LEU A 227 5.72 7.60 -13.59
C LEU A 227 6.15 8.49 -14.76
N SER A 228 7.43 8.50 -15.14
CA SER A 228 7.97 9.37 -16.20
C SER A 228 7.90 8.79 -17.62
N GLU A 229 7.34 7.60 -17.81
CA GLU A 229 7.08 6.99 -19.13
C GLU A 229 6.10 7.82 -20.00
N THR A 230 5.34 8.74 -19.38
CA THR A 230 4.49 9.70 -20.08
C THR A 230 5.08 11.11 -20.05
N LYS A 231 4.99 11.83 -21.17
CA LYS A 231 5.42 13.24 -21.27
C LYS A 231 4.70 14.16 -20.28
N VAL A 232 3.52 13.77 -19.78
CA VAL A 232 2.74 14.55 -18.81
C VAL A 232 3.49 14.69 -17.47
N TYR A 233 4.31 13.70 -17.09
CA TYR A 233 5.14 13.73 -15.88
C TYR A 233 5.92 15.04 -15.74
N TYR A 234 6.64 15.43 -16.79
CA TYR A 234 7.54 16.59 -16.77
C TYR A 234 6.82 17.95 -16.71
N LYS A 235 5.50 17.96 -16.86
CA LYS A 235 4.67 19.17 -16.78
C LYS A 235 3.78 19.19 -15.55
N SER A 236 3.71 18.07 -14.83
CA SER A 236 2.80 17.91 -13.71
C SER A 236 3.35 18.60 -12.46
N LYS A 237 2.46 19.18 -11.66
CA LYS A 237 2.81 19.70 -10.34
C LYS A 237 2.64 18.63 -9.28
N SER A 238 1.62 17.80 -9.43
CA SER A 238 1.35 16.68 -8.52
C SER A 238 1.03 15.41 -9.27
N ILE A 239 1.43 14.29 -8.67
CA ILE A 239 1.12 12.94 -9.12
C ILE A 239 0.59 12.16 -7.92
N THR A 240 -0.56 11.53 -8.10
CA THR A 240 -1.13 10.61 -7.11
C THR A 240 -1.20 9.19 -7.67
N GLY A 241 -1.28 8.21 -6.79
CA GLY A 241 -1.57 6.82 -7.14
C GLY A 241 -1.88 5.99 -5.90
N GLN A 242 -2.22 4.72 -6.10
CA GLN A 242 -2.42 3.76 -5.02
C GLN A 242 -1.62 2.49 -5.31
N TYR A 243 -0.95 1.94 -4.31
CA TYR A 243 -0.37 0.61 -4.43
C TYR A 243 -1.47 -0.45 -4.58
N GLN A 244 -1.15 -1.49 -5.33
CA GLN A 244 -1.96 -2.69 -5.44
C GLN A 244 -1.04 -3.91 -5.40
N VAL A 245 -1.48 -4.97 -4.72
CA VAL A 245 -0.78 -6.26 -4.74
C VAL A 245 -1.60 -7.26 -5.53
N ALA A 246 -0.98 -7.85 -6.55
CA ALA A 246 -1.62 -8.87 -7.38
C ALA A 246 -0.60 -9.92 -7.80
N LEU A 247 -0.90 -11.19 -7.48
CA LEU A 247 -0.03 -12.35 -7.78
C LEU A 247 1.40 -12.16 -7.24
N GLY A 248 1.53 -11.65 -6.01
CA GLY A 248 2.83 -11.34 -5.38
C GLY A 248 3.53 -10.09 -5.92
N ASN A 249 3.06 -9.51 -7.01
CA ASN A 249 3.66 -8.32 -7.61
C ASN A 249 3.08 -7.05 -7.00
N ILE A 250 3.89 -5.99 -6.97
CA ILE A 250 3.48 -4.66 -6.54
C ILE A 250 3.22 -3.81 -7.79
N TRP A 251 2.00 -3.30 -7.89
CA TRP A 251 1.53 -2.43 -8.95
C TRP A 251 1.19 -1.05 -8.41
N LEU A 252 1.19 -0.06 -9.29
CA LEU A 252 0.64 1.26 -9.07
C LEU A 252 -0.63 1.40 -9.88
N LYS A 253 -1.78 1.59 -9.23
CA LYS A 253 -3.07 1.85 -9.87
C LYS A 253 -3.57 3.26 -9.57
N GLU A 254 -4.67 3.64 -10.22
CA GLU A 254 -5.37 4.91 -9.99
C GLU A 254 -4.45 6.13 -10.10
N ILE A 255 -3.46 6.05 -11.00
CA ILE A 255 -2.48 7.09 -11.20
C ILE A 255 -3.18 8.33 -11.74
N ALA A 256 -2.92 9.50 -11.18
CA ALA A 256 -3.42 10.77 -11.68
C ALA A 256 -2.30 11.80 -11.76
N TYR A 257 -2.28 12.57 -12.85
CA TYR A 257 -1.37 13.70 -13.07
C TYR A 257 -2.18 14.98 -12.98
N ASP A 258 -1.92 15.82 -11.98
CA ASP A 258 -2.73 17.00 -11.67
C ASP A 258 -4.25 16.69 -11.62
N GLY A 259 -4.60 15.53 -11.03
CA GLY A 259 -5.97 15.03 -10.92
C GLY A 259 -6.52 14.34 -12.19
N ILE A 260 -5.79 14.35 -13.30
CA ILE A 260 -6.20 13.68 -14.54
C ILE A 260 -5.73 12.22 -14.52
N LYS A 261 -6.69 11.28 -14.49
CA LYS A 261 -6.39 9.84 -14.44
C LYS A 261 -5.59 9.38 -15.67
N ALA A 262 -4.54 8.63 -15.41
CA ALA A 262 -3.72 7.96 -16.40
C ALA A 262 -4.32 6.59 -16.75
N GLN A 263 -3.83 6.02 -17.86
CA GLN A 263 -4.27 4.71 -18.31
C GLN A 263 -3.55 3.59 -17.57
N GLY A 264 -4.34 2.68 -17.01
CA GLY A 264 -3.93 1.37 -16.52
C GLY A 264 -3.00 1.38 -15.29
N PRO A 265 -2.84 0.22 -14.65
CA PRO A 265 -1.84 0.04 -13.61
C PRO A 265 -0.43 -0.06 -14.21
N ARG A 266 0.60 0.24 -13.41
CA ARG A 266 2.01 0.09 -13.78
C ARG A 266 2.71 -0.86 -12.82
N LEU A 267 3.39 -1.87 -13.35
CA LEU A 267 4.18 -2.80 -12.54
C LEU A 267 5.37 -2.06 -11.92
N LEU A 268 5.43 -2.04 -10.59
CA LEU A 268 6.51 -1.41 -9.82
C LEU A 268 7.55 -2.40 -9.33
N TRP A 269 7.14 -3.62 -8.99
CA TRP A 269 8.07 -4.65 -8.57
C TRP A 269 7.46 -6.01 -8.85
N GLN A 270 8.26 -6.90 -9.42
CA GLN A 270 7.88 -8.27 -9.71
C GLN A 270 8.43 -9.16 -8.60
N ASN A 271 7.63 -10.13 -8.15
CA ASN A 271 8.06 -11.04 -7.10
C ASN A 271 9.20 -11.93 -7.58
N ASP A 272 10.42 -11.53 -7.23
CA ASP A 272 11.67 -12.29 -7.34
C ASP A 272 12.20 -12.73 -5.96
N CYS A 273 11.34 -12.57 -4.95
CA CYS A 273 11.38 -13.21 -3.65
C CYS A 273 10.77 -14.62 -3.77
#